data_AF-I6UZB0-F1
#
_entry.id   AF-I6UZB0-F1
#
_cell.length_a   1.000
_cell.length_b   1.000
_cell.length_c   1.000
_cell.angle_alpha   90.00
_cell.angle_beta   90.00
_cell.angle_gamma   90.00
#
_symmetry.space_group_name_H-M   'P 1'
#
loop_
_entity.id
_entity.type
_entity.pdbx_description
1 polymer ?
#
loop_
_entity_poly.entity_id
_entity_poly.type
_entity_poly.pdbx_seq_one_letter_code
_entity_poly.pdbx_strand_id
1 'polypeptide(L)'
;MSVKEKLNYVIKEFNRLHGSEAQAEIKEIKGKEVIIEFKGTFCKTCGLYDYFDDIKWEALDFGIKIRPVEVLESEEDFEKGRYVVRYILEDQGRD
;
A
#
# COMPACT_ATOMS: atom_id res chain seq x y z
N MET A 1 3.61 3.49 19.45
CA MET A 1 4.04 3.14 18.08
C MET A 1 4.00 4.38 17.23
N SER A 2 5.12 4.68 16.59
CA SER A 2 5.26 5.70 15.56
C SER A 2 4.48 5.31 14.30
N VAL A 3 4.12 6.27 13.46
CA VAL A 3 3.44 6.04 12.18
C VAL A 3 4.18 5.00 11.32
N LYS A 4 5.51 5.09 11.26
CA LYS A 4 6.37 4.12 10.57
C LYS A 4 6.19 2.69 11.09
N GLU A 5 6.09 2.49 12.40
CA GLU A 5 5.93 1.16 13.00
C GLU A 5 4.57 0.57 12.65
N LYS A 6 3.52 1.38 12.74
CA LYS A 6 2.16 0.96 12.39
C LYS A 6 2.04 0.64 10.91
N LEU A 7 2.57 1.49 10.01
CA LEU A 7 2.60 1.21 8.57
C LEU A 7 3.34 -0.09 8.27
N ASN A 8 4.48 -0.34 8.93
CA ASN A 8 5.20 -1.59 8.74
C ASN A 8 4.38 -2.80 9.20
N TYR A 9 3.55 -2.64 10.23
CA TYR A 9 2.63 -3.68 10.68
C TYR A 9 1.51 -3.93 9.67
N VAL A 10 0.89 -2.86 9.13
CA VAL A 10 -0.12 -2.92 8.07
C VAL A 10 0.40 -3.69 6.87
N ILE A 11 1.57 -3.32 6.36
CA ILE A 11 2.18 -3.99 5.20
C ILE A 11 2.48 -5.46 5.48
N LYS A 12 2.88 -5.78 6.72
CA LYS A 12 3.12 -7.15 7.13
C LYS A 12 1.84 -7.97 7.18
N GLU A 13 0.72 -7.40 7.64
CA GLU A 13 -0.58 -8.07 7.67
C GLU A 13 -1.13 -8.24 6.24
N PHE A 14 -1.05 -7.21 5.39
CA PHE A 14 -1.37 -7.29 3.97
C PHE A 14 -0.62 -8.44 3.29
N ASN A 15 0.70 -8.50 3.48
CA ASN A 15 1.54 -9.57 2.94
C ASN A 15 1.22 -10.95 3.52
N ARG A 16 0.68 -11.02 4.71
CA ARG A 16 0.29 -12.29 5.32
C ARG A 16 -1.05 -12.78 4.76
N LEU A 17 -1.97 -11.86 4.47
CA LEU A 17 -3.29 -12.15 3.91
C LEU A 17 -3.23 -12.40 2.40
N HIS A 18 -2.52 -11.54 1.67
CA HIS A 18 -2.49 -11.49 0.21
C HIS A 18 -1.13 -11.85 -0.40
N GLY A 19 -0.08 -12.12 0.39
CA GLY A 19 1.28 -12.29 -0.11
C GLY A 19 1.53 -13.45 -1.08
N SER A 20 0.56 -14.35 -1.25
CA SER A 20 0.57 -15.36 -2.31
C SER A 20 0.24 -14.78 -3.69
N GLU A 21 -0.53 -13.69 -3.74
CA GLU A 21 -1.00 -13.03 -4.96
C GLU A 21 -0.32 -11.67 -5.16
N ALA A 22 -0.23 -10.87 -4.09
CA ALA A 22 0.31 -9.52 -4.09
C ALA A 22 1.12 -9.26 -2.81
N GLN A 23 2.36 -8.79 -2.98
CA GLN A 23 3.22 -8.36 -1.89
C GLN A 23 3.41 -6.86 -1.93
N ALA A 24 3.27 -6.18 -0.79
CA ALA A 24 3.53 -4.76 -0.61
C ALA A 24 4.83 -4.54 0.20
N GLU A 25 5.55 -3.46 -0.10
CA GLU A 25 6.78 -3.07 0.61
C GLU A 25 6.89 -1.55 0.69
N ILE A 26 7.27 -1.02 1.86
CA ILE A 26 7.50 0.41 2.02
C ILE A 26 8.87 0.77 1.47
N LYS A 27 8.91 1.55 0.39
CA LYS A 27 10.16 2.06 -0.21
C LYS A 27 10.67 3.27 0.54
N GLU A 28 9.79 4.21 0.86
CA GLU A 28 10.17 5.47 1.48
C GLU A 28 9.04 6.03 2.34
N ILE A 29 9.39 6.67 3.46
CA ILE A 29 8.46 7.44 4.30
C ILE A 29 9.08 8.82 4.50
N LYS A 30 8.40 9.86 3.99
CA LYS A 30 8.79 11.27 4.11
C LYS A 30 7.68 12.06 4.79
N GLY A 31 7.74 12.19 6.11
CA GLY A 31 6.76 12.96 6.88
C GLY A 31 5.34 12.42 6.73
N LYS A 32 4.55 13.05 5.85
CA LYS A 32 3.18 12.64 5.52
C LYS A 32 3.09 11.81 4.24
N GLU A 33 4.19 11.51 3.57
CA GLU A 33 4.19 10.76 2.33
C GLU A 33 4.78 9.38 2.54
N VAL A 34 4.17 8.38 1.90
CA VAL A 34 4.58 6.98 1.99
C VAL A 34 4.61 6.43 0.57
N ILE A 35 5.75 5.91 0.14
CA ILE A 35 5.87 5.22 -1.13
C ILE A 35 5.81 3.72 -0.86
N ILE A 36 4.82 3.06 -1.43
CA ILE A 36 4.58 1.63 -1.27
C ILE A 36 4.72 0.97 -2.64
N GLU A 37 5.57 -0.04 -2.72
CA GLU A 37 5.74 -0.89 -3.89
C GLU A 37 4.91 -2.15 -3.73
N PHE A 38 4.11 -2.45 -4.73
CA PHE A 38 3.33 -3.66 -4.86
C PHE A 38 3.97 -4.53 -5.93
N LYS A 39 4.18 -5.81 -5.66
CA LYS A 39 4.71 -6.79 -6.61
C LYS A 39 3.90 -8.08 -6.50
N GLY A 40 3.50 -8.65 -7.61
CA GLY A 40 2.57 -9.77 -7.57
C GLY A 40 2.22 -10.31 -8.94
N THR A 41 1.53 -11.43 -8.95
CA THR A 41 0.99 -12.04 -10.17
C THR A 41 -0.38 -11.42 -10.46
N PHE A 42 -0.41 -10.09 -10.64
CA PHE A 42 -1.66 -9.37 -10.87
C PHE A 42 -2.25 -9.79 -12.21
N CYS A 43 -3.41 -10.44 -12.21
CA CYS A 43 -4.16 -10.63 -13.44
C CYS A 43 -4.63 -9.26 -13.94
N LYS A 44 -4.27 -8.89 -15.19
CA LYS A 44 -4.55 -7.60 -15.86
C LYS A 44 -6.00 -7.10 -15.78
N THR A 45 -6.95 -7.95 -15.41
CA THR A 45 -8.39 -7.66 -15.33
C THR A 45 -8.97 -7.73 -13.92
N CYS A 46 -8.20 -8.19 -12.92
CA CYS A 46 -8.66 -8.33 -11.55
C CYS A 46 -8.12 -7.19 -10.67
N GLY A 47 -8.88 -6.09 -10.61
CA GLY A 47 -8.98 -5.28 -9.39
C GLY A 47 -7.67 -4.77 -8.78
N LEU A 48 -6.67 -4.36 -9.57
CA LEU A 48 -5.43 -3.79 -9.01
C LEU A 48 -5.70 -2.65 -8.00
N TYR A 49 -6.68 -1.80 -8.32
CA TYR A 49 -7.12 -0.71 -7.45
C TYR A 49 -7.76 -1.19 -6.15
N ASP A 50 -8.33 -2.40 -6.13
CA ASP A 50 -8.93 -3.01 -4.93
C ASP A 50 -7.85 -3.24 -3.87
N TYR A 51 -6.68 -3.77 -4.26
CA TYR A 51 -5.53 -3.95 -3.37
C TYR A 51 -5.01 -2.62 -2.78
N PHE A 52 -5.12 -1.52 -3.52
CA PHE A 52 -4.73 -0.19 -3.03
C PHE A 52 -5.69 0.32 -1.96
N ASP A 53 -7.00 0.05 -2.12
CA ASP A 53 -7.99 0.38 -1.10
C ASP A 53 -7.91 -0.57 0.11
N ASP A 54 -7.62 -1.86 -0.07
CA ASP A 54 -7.41 -2.83 1.02
C ASP A 54 -6.34 -2.34 2.00
N ILE A 55 -5.18 -1.92 1.49
CA ILE A 55 -4.09 -1.43 2.35
C ILE A 55 -4.50 -0.18 3.13
N LYS A 56 -5.39 0.64 2.56
CA LYS A 56 -5.95 1.82 3.23
C LYS A 56 -6.93 1.42 4.32
N TRP A 57 -7.77 0.41 4.10
CA TRP A 57 -8.67 -0.13 5.12
C TRP A 57 -7.90 -0.78 6.27
N GLU A 58 -6.87 -1.57 5.96
CA GLU A 58 -5.98 -2.12 6.98
C GLU A 58 -5.28 -1.00 7.76
N ALA A 59 -4.70 0.00 7.09
CA ALA A 59 -4.11 1.15 7.77
C ALA A 59 -5.10 1.83 8.71
N LEU A 60 -6.36 1.98 8.29
CA LEU A 60 -7.42 2.59 9.08
C LEU A 60 -7.71 1.79 10.35
N ASP A 61 -7.69 0.46 10.29
CA ASP A 61 -7.87 -0.42 11.45
C ASP A 61 -6.78 -0.18 12.52
N PHE A 62 -5.54 0.05 12.09
CA PHE A 62 -4.43 0.45 12.96
C PHE A 62 -4.44 1.94 13.36
N GLY A 63 -5.48 2.68 12.97
CA GLY A 63 -5.68 4.09 13.27
C GLY A 63 -4.78 5.03 12.45
N ILE A 64 -4.41 4.63 11.23
CA ILE A 64 -3.71 5.48 10.26
C ILE A 64 -4.63 5.68 9.06
N LYS A 65 -4.89 6.93 8.68
CA LYS A 65 -5.52 7.21 7.39
C LYS A 65 -4.45 7.45 6.35
N ILE A 66 -4.39 6.58 5.36
CA ILE A 66 -3.59 6.81 4.14
C ILE A 66 -4.52 6.83 2.94
N ARG A 67 -4.17 7.59 1.91
CA ARG A 67 -4.84 7.54 0.61
C ARG A 67 -3.85 7.48 -0.53
N PRO A 68 -4.09 6.66 -1.56
CA PRO A 68 -3.30 6.69 -2.77
C PRO A 68 -3.51 8.05 -3.45
N VAL A 69 -2.43 8.69 -3.88
CA VAL A 69 -2.47 9.95 -4.64
C VAL A 69 -2.12 9.72 -6.11
N GLU A 70 -1.09 8.92 -6.38
CA GLU A 70 -0.60 8.68 -7.74
C GLU A 70 0.22 7.39 -7.80
N VAL A 71 0.24 6.77 -8.98
CA VAL A 71 1.15 5.67 -9.31
C VAL A 71 2.41 6.29 -9.92
N LEU A 72 3.54 6.14 -9.25
CA LEU A 72 4.84 6.67 -9.68
C LEU A 72 5.46 5.80 -10.77
N GLU A 73 5.38 4.48 -10.62
CA GLU A 73 5.92 3.50 -11.57
C GLU A 73 4.98 2.32 -11.70
N SER A 74 4.88 1.76 -12.91
CA SER A 74 4.12 0.55 -13.19
C SER A 74 4.87 -0.27 -14.25
N GLU A 75 5.21 -1.49 -13.91
CA GLU A 75 5.89 -2.45 -14.78
C GLU A 75 5.06 -3.73 -14.82
N GLU A 76 4.65 -4.16 -16.01
CA GLU A 76 3.79 -5.31 -16.20
C GLU A 76 4.42 -6.28 -17.19
N ASP A 77 4.84 -7.44 -16.70
CA ASP A 77 5.25 -8.59 -17.49
C ASP A 77 4.08 -9.56 -17.70
N PHE A 78 4.27 -10.55 -18.57
CA PHE A 78 3.26 -11.57 -18.87
C PHE A 78 2.75 -12.34 -17.64
N GLU A 79 3.55 -12.42 -16.56
CA GLU A 79 3.24 -13.21 -15.37
C GLU A 79 3.29 -12.39 -14.07
N LYS A 80 3.87 -11.19 -14.06
CA LYS A 80 4.06 -10.39 -12.84
C LYS A 80 3.88 -8.91 -13.12
N GLY A 81 3.31 -8.19 -12.18
CA GLY A 81 3.26 -6.74 -12.18
C GLY A 81 3.97 -6.17 -10.97
N ARG A 82 4.58 -5.00 -11.14
CA ARG A 82 5.18 -4.17 -10.10
C ARG A 82 4.62 -2.76 -10.21
N TYR A 83 4.07 -2.24 -9.12
CA TYR A 83 3.45 -0.93 -9.06
C TYR A 83 3.99 -0.16 -7.87
N VAL A 84 4.57 1.01 -8.11
CA VAL A 84 5.02 1.92 -7.07
C VAL A 84 3.96 3.00 -6.92
N VAL A 85 3.31 3.04 -5.77
CA VAL A 85 2.20 3.96 -5.51
C VAL A 85 2.57 4.88 -4.36
N ARG A 86 2.34 6.18 -4.57
CA ARG A 86 2.50 7.20 -3.54
C ARG A 86 1.20 7.31 -2.76
N TYR A 87 1.32 7.25 -1.45
CA TYR A 87 0.26 7.49 -0.49
C TYR A 87 0.58 8.72 0.32
N ILE A 88 -0.47 9.41 0.77
CA ILE A 88 -0.35 10.45 1.77
C ILE A 88 -1.10 10.06 3.05
N LEU A 89 -0.46 10.35 4.17
CA LEU A 89 -1.00 10.26 5.51
C LEU A 89 -1.93 11.45 5.74
N GLU A 90 -3.21 11.14 5.89
CA GLU A 90 -4.19 12.12 6.35
C GLU A 90 -4.13 12.14 7.87
N ASP A 91 -3.49 13.19 8.39
CA ASP A 91 -3.52 13.48 9.82
C ASP A 91 -4.99 13.72 10.20
N GLN A 92 -5.53 12.92 11.13
CA GLN A 92 -6.85 13.22 11.68
C GLN A 92 -6.72 14.51 12.48
N GLY A 93 -6.93 15.63 11.77
CA GLY A 93 -7.31 16.88 12.37
C GLY A 93 -8.49 16.61 13.28
N ARG A 94 -8.20 16.68 14.57
CA ARG A 94 -9.15 16.71 15.67
C ARG A 94 -10.11 17.88 15.40
N ASP A 95 -11.34 17.58 15.03
CA ASP A 95 -12.48 18.49 15.21
C ASP A 95 -13.30 17.97 16.39
#